data_AF-A0AAV5SS01-F1
#
_entry.id   AF-A0AAV5SS01-F1
#
_cell.length_a   1.000
_cell.length_b   1.000
_cell.length_c   1.000
_cell.angle_alpha   90.00
_cell.angle_beta   90.00
_cell.angle_gamma   90.00
#
_symmetry.space_group_name_H-M   'P 1'
#
loop_
_entity.id
_entity.type
_entity.pdbx_description
1 polymer ?
#
loop_
_entity_poly.entity_id
_entity_poly.type
_entity_poly.pdbx_seq_one_letter_code
_entity_poly.pdbx_strand_id
1 'polypeptide(L)'
;SIDYEDHLPPYLRGLGWANVEKELRKDMRLVPSLRPISYDIKLNVSVRGYEEAQRSEFDGSVTIDLNATTKVNEIELHSVGLNIKKVWLLPF
;
A
#
# COMPACT_ATOMS: atom_id res chain seq x y z
N SER A 1 20.47 24.83 -17.99
CA SER A 1 19.77 24.77 -16.69
C SER A 1 19.62 23.32 -16.32
N ILE A 2 20.00 22.91 -15.11
CA ILE A 2 19.71 21.55 -14.63
C ILE A 2 18.22 21.54 -14.29
N ASP A 3 17.44 20.71 -14.97
CA ASP A 3 16.01 20.60 -14.72
C ASP A 3 15.80 19.71 -13.49
N TYR A 4 15.63 20.34 -12.33
CA TYR A 4 15.54 19.64 -11.05
C TYR A 4 14.31 18.71 -10.96
N GLU A 5 13.35 18.83 -11.88
CA GLU A 5 12.18 17.97 -11.95
C GLU A 5 12.50 16.52 -12.33
N ASP A 6 13.50 16.27 -13.18
CA ASP A 6 13.84 14.92 -13.63
C ASP A 6 14.40 14.04 -12.51
N HIS A 7 14.97 14.66 -11.48
CA HIS A 7 15.50 13.99 -10.29
C HIS A 7 14.45 13.73 -9.21
N LEU A 8 13.22 14.22 -9.39
CA LEU A 8 12.15 13.98 -8.44
C LEU A 8 11.53 12.61 -8.62
N PRO A 9 11.16 11.95 -7.51
CA PRO A 9 10.21 10.85 -7.54
C PRO A 9 8.98 11.22 -8.35
N PRO A 10 8.41 10.30 -9.16
CA PRO A 10 7.30 10.62 -10.05
C PRO A 10 6.09 11.30 -9.39
N TYR A 11 5.83 10.99 -8.12
CA TYR A 11 4.72 11.56 -7.34
C TYR A 11 4.98 13.00 -6.84
N LEU A 12 6.19 13.53 -7.01
CA LEU A 12 6.56 14.92 -6.65
C LEU A 12 6.72 15.84 -7.86
N ARG A 13 6.67 15.29 -9.08
CA ARG A 13 6.81 16.07 -10.32
C ARG A 13 5.57 16.92 -10.58
N GLY A 14 5.76 18.12 -11.14
CA GLY A 14 4.67 19.07 -11.39
C GLY A 14 4.08 19.72 -10.12
N LEU A 15 4.62 19.40 -8.94
CA LEU A 15 4.36 20.16 -7.73
C LEU A 15 5.33 21.34 -7.69
N GLY A 16 4.81 22.56 -7.49
CA GLY A 16 5.67 23.72 -7.26
C GLY A 16 6.65 23.48 -6.09
N TRP A 17 7.85 24.05 -6.17
CA TRP A 17 8.98 23.69 -5.29
C TRP A 17 8.71 23.78 -3.78
N ALA A 18 7.91 24.76 -3.35
CA ALA A 18 7.47 24.89 -1.95
C ALA A 18 6.64 23.70 -1.46
N ASN A 19 5.87 23.06 -2.36
CA ASN A 19 5.09 21.87 -2.03
C ASN A 19 5.96 20.62 -2.01
N VAL A 20 6.99 20.54 -2.86
CA VAL A 20 7.93 19.40 -2.83
C VAL A 20 8.69 19.34 -1.53
N GLU A 21 9.21 20.48 -1.04
CA GLU A 21 9.90 20.50 0.25
C GLU A 21 8.99 20.07 1.41
N LYS A 22 7.71 20.47 1.37
CA LYS A 22 6.71 20.04 2.35
C LYS A 22 6.45 18.54 2.30
N GLU A 23 6.32 17.97 1.10
CA GLU A 23 6.10 16.53 0.92
C GLU A 23 7.33 15.71 1.32
N LEU A 24 8.54 16.19 1.03
CA LEU A 24 9.80 15.54 1.45
C LEU A 24 10.00 15.49 2.97
N ARG A 25 9.34 16.40 3.72
CA ARG A 25 9.39 16.44 5.19
C ARG A 25 8.39 15.49 5.85
N LYS A 26 7.48 14.86 5.11
CA LYS A 26 6.54 13.90 5.69
C LYS A 26 7.25 12.60 6.02
N ASP A 27 7.04 12.12 7.23
CA ASP A 27 7.45 10.76 7.62
C ASP A 27 6.49 9.76 6.98
N MET A 28 6.98 8.99 6.03
CA MET A 28 6.21 7.99 5.27
C MET A 28 6.24 6.60 5.93
N ARG A 29 6.78 6.49 7.15
CA ARG A 29 6.86 5.21 7.88
C ARG A 29 5.56 4.94 8.62
N LEU A 30 5.12 3.69 8.58
CA LEU A 30 4.04 3.21 9.44
C LEU A 30 4.43 3.29 10.92
N VAL A 31 3.42 3.42 11.78
CA VAL A 31 3.62 3.47 13.24
C VAL A 31 4.24 2.15 13.75
N PRO A 32 5.26 2.21 14.62
CA PRO A 32 5.97 1.00 15.08
C PRO A 32 5.20 0.22 16.17
N SER A 33 4.12 0.79 16.69
CA SER A 33 3.28 0.21 17.75
C SER A 33 2.40 -0.94 17.27
N LEU A 34 2.26 -1.11 15.96
CA LEU A 34 1.49 -2.18 15.35
C LEU A 34 2.42 -3.03 14.48
N ARG A 35 2.56 -4.30 14.81
CA ARG A 35 3.44 -5.22 14.08
C ARG A 35 2.67 -6.45 13.60
N PRO A 36 2.87 -6.88 12.34
CA PRO A 36 2.31 -8.14 11.90
C PRO A 36 2.98 -9.31 12.62
N ILE A 37 2.16 -10.29 12.99
CA ILE A 37 2.58 -11.59 13.49
C ILE A 37 2.59 -12.58 12.34
N SER A 38 1.51 -12.60 11.56
CA SER A 38 1.27 -13.59 10.51
C SER A 38 0.41 -13.00 9.38
N TYR A 39 0.49 -13.64 8.21
CA TYR A 39 -0.34 -13.33 7.05
C TYR A 39 -0.88 -14.64 6.46
N ASP A 40 -2.19 -14.74 6.28
CA ASP A 40 -2.82 -15.75 5.43
C ASP A 40 -3.26 -15.06 4.13
N ILE A 41 -2.59 -15.39 3.01
CA ILE A 41 -2.79 -14.78 1.70
C ILE A 41 -3.35 -15.84 0.75
N LYS A 42 -4.53 -15.56 0.18
CA LYS A 42 -5.17 -16.39 -0.84
C LYS A 42 -5.30 -15.58 -2.11
N LEU A 43 -4.69 -16.06 -3.19
CA LEU A 43 -4.72 -15.42 -4.50
C LEU A 43 -5.36 -16.37 -5.51
N ASN A 44 -6.27 -15.83 -6.30
CA ASN A 44 -6.76 -16.41 -7.53
C ASN A 44 -6.21 -15.58 -8.69
N VAL A 45 -5.32 -16.15 -9.48
CA VAL A 45 -4.58 -15.45 -10.52
C VAL A 45 -5.03 -15.95 -11.88
N SER A 46 -5.40 -15.02 -12.76
CA SER A 46 -5.62 -15.27 -14.18
C SER A 46 -4.44 -14.71 -14.96
N VAL A 47 -3.85 -15.52 -15.84
CA VAL A 47 -2.71 -15.12 -16.67
C VAL A 47 -3.15 -15.09 -18.13
N ARG A 48 -2.98 -13.94 -18.80
CA ARG A 48 -3.39 -13.81 -20.20
C ARG A 48 -2.78 -14.92 -21.07
N GLY A 49 -3.63 -15.61 -21.83
CA GLY A 49 -3.23 -16.70 -22.72
C GLY A 49 -3.12 -18.08 -22.04
N TYR A 50 -3.34 -18.16 -20.73
CA TYR A 50 -3.53 -19.41 -20.01
C TYR A 50 -5.03 -19.63 -19.76
N GLU A 51 -5.55 -20.83 -20.01
CA GLU A 51 -6.99 -21.19 -19.84
C GLU A 51 -7.96 -20.14 -20.42
N GLU A 52 -7.67 -19.63 -21.62
CA GLU A 52 -8.50 -18.64 -22.35
C GLU A 52 -8.67 -17.28 -21.64
N ALA A 53 -7.90 -16.99 -20.59
CA ALA A 53 -7.94 -15.72 -19.90
C ALA A 53 -7.56 -14.56 -20.85
N GLN A 54 -8.45 -13.57 -20.95
CA GLN A 54 -8.31 -12.43 -21.84
C GLN A 54 -7.31 -11.37 -21.33
N ARG A 55 -7.06 -11.35 -20.03
CA ARG A 55 -6.17 -10.39 -19.36
C ARG A 55 -5.49 -11.02 -18.15
N SER A 56 -4.37 -10.44 -17.75
CA SER A 56 -3.69 -10.82 -16.52
C SER A 56 -4.28 -10.02 -15.37
N GLU A 57 -4.90 -10.72 -14.43
CA GLU A 57 -5.53 -10.12 -13.25
C GLU A 57 -5.45 -11.07 -12.06
N PHE A 58 -5.69 -10.55 -10.86
CA PHE A 58 -5.83 -11.37 -9.68
C PHE A 58 -6.93 -10.83 -8.77
N ASP A 59 -7.58 -11.75 -8.09
CA ASP A 59 -8.46 -11.50 -6.97
C ASP A 59 -7.93 -12.27 -5.76
N GLY A 60 -8.26 -11.84 -4.55
CA GLY A 60 -7.79 -12.54 -3.38
C GLY A 60 -8.26 -11.95 -2.07
N SER A 61 -7.77 -12.55 -0.99
CA SER A 61 -7.98 -12.09 0.37
C SER A 61 -6.69 -12.20 1.17
N VAL A 62 -6.48 -11.25 2.07
CA VAL A 62 -5.42 -11.33 3.09
C VAL A 62 -6.06 -11.23 4.47
N THR A 63 -5.66 -12.12 5.36
CA THR A 63 -5.90 -11.99 6.81
C THR A 63 -4.57 -11.67 7.46
N ILE A 64 -4.53 -10.62 8.28
CA ILE A 64 -3.32 -10.14 8.94
C ILE A 64 -3.51 -10.25 10.44
N ASP A 65 -2.71 -11.09 11.09
CA ASP A 65 -2.65 -11.10 12.54
C ASP A 65 -1.72 -9.99 13.00
N LEU A 66 -2.23 -9.08 13.83
CA LEU A 66 -1.51 -7.89 14.27
C LEU A 66 -1.30 -7.93 15.79
N ASN A 67 -0.09 -7.59 16.22
CA ASN A 67 0.24 -7.32 17.61
C ASN A 67 0.32 -5.80 17.83
N ALA A 68 -0.49 -5.29 18.76
CA ALA A 68 -0.43 -3.90 19.19
C ALA A 68 0.33 -3.81 20.53
N THR A 69 1.47 -3.13 20.54
CA THR A 69 2.27 -2.94 21.77
C THR A 69 1.74 -1.82 22.66
N THR A 70 0.92 -0.93 22.11
CA THR A 70 0.18 0.12 22.83
C THR A 70 -1.26 0.17 22.35
N LYS A 71 -2.13 0.91 23.04
CA LYS A 71 -3.48 1.16 22.55
C LYS A 71 -3.41 1.93 21.22
N VAL A 72 -4.09 1.41 20.20
CA VAL A 72 -4.17 2.01 18.86
C VAL A 72 -5.64 2.14 18.48
N ASN A 73 -6.01 3.29 17.90
CA ASN A 73 -7.39 3.56 17.45
C ASN A 73 -7.56 3.42 15.92
N GLU A 74 -6.45 3.34 15.18
CA GLU A 74 -6.42 3.28 13.73
C GLU A 74 -5.30 2.35 13.25
N ILE A 75 -5.61 1.52 12.26
CA ILE A 75 -4.64 0.62 11.63
C ILE A 75 -4.30 1.18 10.26
N GLU A 76 -3.06 1.63 10.09
CA GLU A 76 -2.53 2.08 8.81
C GLU A 76 -1.75 0.95 8.13
N LEU A 77 -2.05 0.70 6.85
CA LEU A 77 -1.40 -0.31 6.01
C LEU A 77 -1.09 0.27 4.63
N HIS A 78 -0.02 -0.23 4.01
CA HIS A 78 0.28 0.11 2.63
C HIS A 78 -0.66 -0.62 1.65
N SER A 79 -1.14 0.10 0.63
CA SER A 79 -1.88 -0.46 -0.49
C SER A 79 -1.60 0.35 -1.76
N VAL A 80 -1.25 -0.32 -2.86
CA VAL A 80 -0.95 0.32 -4.14
C VAL A 80 -1.59 -0.50 -5.26
N GLY A 81 -2.41 0.14 -6.09
CA GLY A 81 -3.02 -0.50 -7.27
C GLY A 81 -4.05 -1.59 -6.96
N LEU A 82 -4.54 -1.68 -5.71
CA LEU A 82 -5.55 -2.65 -5.30
C LEU A 82 -6.94 -2.01 -5.22
N ASN A 83 -7.95 -2.71 -5.74
CA ASN A 83 -9.35 -2.37 -5.51
C ASN A 83 -9.88 -3.16 -4.30
N ILE A 84 -9.91 -2.52 -3.13
CA ILE A 84 -10.31 -3.16 -1.87
C ILE A 84 -11.84 -3.25 -1.81
N LYS A 85 -12.37 -4.47 -1.99
CA LYS A 85 -13.82 -4.72 -2.01
C LYS A 85 -14.44 -4.74 -0.62
N LYS A 86 -13.72 -5.24 0.40
CA LYS A 86 -14.25 -5.42 1.76
C LYS A 86 -13.11 -5.50 2.78
N VAL A 87 -13.35 -4.96 3.98
CA VAL A 87 -12.46 -5.00 5.15
C VAL A 87 -13.28 -5.30 6.39
N TRP A 88 -12.75 -6.10 7.30
CA TRP A 88 -13.34 -6.34 8.61
C TRP A 88 -12.25 -6.60 9.65
N LEU A 89 -12.52 -6.23 10.90
CA LEU A 89 -11.71 -6.58 12.05
C LEU A 89 -12.40 -7.75 12.76
N LEU A 90 -11.69 -8.87 12.94
CA LEU A 90 -12.23 -10.04 13.64
C LEU A 90 -12.04 -9.87 15.16
N PRO A 91 -13.08 -10.10 15.98
CA PRO A 91 -12.89 -10.21 17.41
C PRO A 91 -12.13 -11.50 17.74
N PHE A 92 -11.18 -11.41 18.68
CA PHE A 92 -10.50 -12.56 19.28
C PHE A 92 -11.34 -13.17 20.39
#